data_AF-A0A3D4UKX8-F1
#
_entry.id   AF-A0A3D4UKX8-F1
#
_cell.length_a   1.000
_cell.length_b   1.000
_cell.length_c   1.000
_cell.angle_alpha   90.00
_cell.angle_beta   90.00
_cell.angle_gamma   90.00
#
_symmetry.space_group_name_H-M   'P 1'
#
loop_
_entity.id
_entity.type
_entity.pdbx_description
1 polymer ?
#
loop_
_entity_poly.entity_id
_entity_poly.type
_entity_poly.pdbx_seq_one_letter_code
_entity_poly.pdbx_strand_id
1 'polypeptide(L)' 'EKAQAMGIKTTKRMMTIDDLLDADEVFLANSSWGVLPVVRIEAETIGDGKVGEVTKKVREAVVG' A
#
# COMPACT_ATOMS: atom_id res chain seq x y z
N GLU A 1 -11.89 5.21 -3.30
CA GLU A 1 -12.64 6.32 -2.70
C GLU A 1 -11.81 7.15 -1.73
N LYS A 2 -11.46 6.67 -0.52
CA LYS A 2 -10.68 7.48 0.45
C LYS A 2 -9.36 8.05 -0.11
N ALA A 3 -8.58 7.25 -0.83
CA ALA A 3 -7.36 7.73 -1.49
C ALA A 3 -7.63 8.83 -2.55
N GLN A 4 -8.69 8.69 -3.34
CA GLN A 4 -9.07 9.68 -4.36
C GLN A 4 -9.50 11.00 -3.72
N ALA A 5 -10.24 10.94 -2.59
CA ALA A 5 -10.63 12.13 -1.83
C ALA A 5 -9.43 12.91 -1.26
N MET A 6 -8.29 12.24 -1.04
CA MET A 6 -7.02 12.86 -0.66
C MET A 6 -6.18 13.35 -1.86
N GLY A 7 -6.72 13.30 -3.09
CA GLY A 7 -6.01 13.68 -4.31
C GLY A 7 -4.98 12.65 -4.78
N ILE A 8 -4.98 11.44 -4.22
CA ILE A 8 -4.07 10.36 -4.65
C ILE A 8 -4.66 9.70 -5.90
N LYS A 9 -3.89 9.72 -6.99
CA LYS A 9 -4.28 9.04 -8.23
C LYS A 9 -4.34 7.54 -8.01
N THR A 10 -5.46 6.93 -8.37
CA THR A 10 -5.66 5.48 -8.25
C THR A 10 -5.94 4.87 -9.62
N THR A 11 -5.36 3.71 -9.91
CA THR A 11 -5.64 2.95 -11.14
C THR A 11 -5.90 1.48 -10.80
N LYS A 12 -6.86 0.84 -11.47
CA LYS A 12 -7.03 -0.61 -11.41
C LYS A 12 -6.47 -1.22 -12.68
N ARG A 13 -5.47 -2.08 -12.55
CA ARG A 13 -4.83 -2.80 -13.65
C ARG A 13 -4.39 -4.18 -13.20
N MET A 14 -4.07 -5.05 -14.16
CA MET A 14 -3.30 -6.25 -13.85
C MET A 14 -1.89 -5.84 -13.42
N MET A 15 -1.35 -6.56 -12.44
CA MET A 15 0.00 -6.35 -11.91
C MET A 15 0.76 -7.67 -11.95
N THR A 16 2.06 -7.60 -12.23
CA THR A 16 2.99 -8.72 -12.10
C THR A 16 3.58 -8.76 -10.68
N ILE A 17 4.40 -9.77 -10.39
CA ILE A 17 5.18 -9.77 -9.16
C ILE A 17 6.24 -8.66 -9.16
N ASP A 18 6.89 -8.41 -10.31
CA ASP A 18 7.89 -7.36 -10.45
C ASP A 18 7.31 -5.97 -10.15
N ASP A 19 6.08 -5.70 -10.61
CA ASP A 19 5.35 -4.46 -10.26
C ASP A 19 5.23 -4.24 -8.73
N LEU A 20 5.15 -5.33 -7.94
CA LEU A 20 5.05 -5.26 -6.49
C LEU A 20 6.42 -5.13 -5.83
N LEU A 21 7.43 -5.83 -6.34
CA LEU A 21 8.79 -5.80 -5.83
C LEU A 21 9.48 -4.45 -6.08
N ASP A 22 9.17 -3.82 -7.21
CA ASP A 22 9.70 -2.49 -7.60
C ASP A 22 8.89 -1.33 -7.00
N ALA A 23 7.82 -1.59 -6.24
CA ALA A 23 6.99 -0.54 -5.67
C ALA A 23 7.69 0.18 -4.49
N ASP A 24 7.44 1.49 -4.36
CA ASP A 24 7.87 2.26 -3.19
C ASP A 24 7.18 1.78 -1.89
N GLU A 25 5.91 1.39 -2.01
CA GLU A 25 5.06 0.97 -0.91
C GLU A 25 4.05 -0.11 -1.35
N VAL A 26 3.84 -1.12 -0.50
CA VAL A 26 2.79 -2.14 -0.68
C VAL A 26 1.98 -2.28 0.60
N PHE A 27 0.67 -2.48 0.47
CA PHE A 27 -0.20 -2.80 1.59
C PHE A 27 -1.32 -3.76 1.18
N LEU A 28 -1.82 -4.52 2.15
CA LEU A 28 -3.02 -5.33 2.02
C LEU A 28 -4.20 -4.61 2.67
N ALA A 29 -5.40 -4.83 2.13
CA ALA A 29 -6.62 -4.28 2.70
C ALA A 29 -7.71 -5.34 2.84
N ASN A 30 -8.38 -5.38 3.99
CA ASN A 30 -9.60 -6.17 4.16
C ASN A 30 -10.53 -5.57 5.25
N SER A 31 -11.67 -6.23 5.50
CA SER A 31 -12.70 -5.75 6.44
C SER A 31 -12.36 -5.88 7.93
N SER A 32 -11.41 -6.73 8.33
CA SER A 32 -11.11 -6.99 9.74
C SER A 32 -10.06 -6.05 10.30
N TRP A 33 -8.96 -5.83 9.60
CA TRP A 33 -7.80 -5.06 10.08
C TRP A 33 -7.58 -3.78 9.27
N GLY A 34 -8.43 -3.50 8.28
CA GLY A 34 -8.35 -2.29 7.48
C GLY A 34 -7.18 -2.36 6.52
N VAL A 35 -6.09 -1.65 6.83
CA VAL A 35 -4.89 -1.52 5.99
C VAL A 35 -3.66 -2.05 6.73
N LEU A 36 -2.98 -3.03 6.14
CA LEU A 36 -1.71 -3.55 6.63
C LEU A 36 -0.55 -3.20 5.69
N PRO A 37 0.45 -2.46 6.17
CA PRO A 37 1.70 -2.28 5.45
C PRO A 37 2.46 -3.60 5.22
N VAL A 38 3.01 -3.76 4.01
CA VAL A 38 3.91 -4.85 3.64
C VAL A 38 5.26 -4.24 3.28
N VAL A 39 6.27 -4.46 4.13
CA VAL A 39 7.63 -3.93 3.94
C VAL A 39 8.60 -4.97 3.35
N ARG A 40 8.16 -6.21 3.19
CA ARG A 40 8.96 -7.32 2.66
C ARG A 40 8.06 -8.36 1.99
N ILE A 41 8.48 -8.86 0.83
CA ILE A 41 7.87 -9.99 0.13
C ILE A 41 8.97 -11.03 -0.09
N GLU A 42 8.81 -12.20 0.52
CA GLU A 42 9.85 -13.24 0.57
C GLU A 42 11.21 -12.71 1.07
N ALA A 43 12.25 -12.75 0.23
CA ALA A 43 13.58 -12.24 0.53
C ALA A 43 13.71 -10.72 0.28
N GLU A 44 12.83 -10.15 -0.56
CA GLU A 44 12.95 -8.80 -1.09
C GLU A 44 12.31 -7.76 -0.17
N THR A 45 13.05 -6.68 0.09
CA THR A 45 12.56 -5.54 0.87
C THR A 45 11.88 -4.56 -0.06
N ILE A 46 10.66 -4.14 0.29
CA ILE A 46 9.89 -3.16 -0.48
C ILE A 46 10.35 -1.75 -0.08
N GLY A 47 10.66 -0.92 -1.07
CA GLY A 47 11.15 0.45 -0.85
C GLY A 47 12.38 0.48 0.08
N ASP A 48 12.27 1.23 1.18
CA ASP A 48 13.33 1.35 2.19
C ASP A 48 13.14 0.43 3.41
N GLY A 49 12.19 -0.52 3.33
CA GLY A 49 11.83 -1.41 4.42
C GLY A 49 11.05 -0.76 5.56
N LYS A 50 10.56 0.48 5.37
CA LYS A 50 9.70 1.18 6.32
C LYS A 50 8.29 1.35 5.77
N VAL A 51 7.35 1.60 6.67
CA VAL A 51 5.98 1.98 6.26
C VAL A 51 6.03 3.36 5.64
N GLY A 52 5.68 3.45 4.36
CA GLY A 52 5.68 4.72 3.64
C GLY A 52 4.47 5.62 3.94
N GLU A 53 4.54 6.84 3.43
CA GLU A 53 3.62 7.93 3.78
C GLU A 53 2.24 7.75 3.17
N VAL A 54 2.13 7.17 1.96
CA VAL A 54 0.83 6.92 1.33
C VAL A 54 0.06 5.87 2.13
N THR A 55 0.75 4.80 2.54
CA THR A 55 0.18 3.73 3.34
C THR A 55 -0.30 4.23 4.70
N LYS A 56 0.48 5.09 5.38
CA LYS A 56 0.05 5.73 6.64
C LYS A 56 -1.23 6.54 6.46
N LYS A 57 -1.28 7.42 5.46
CA LYS A 57 -2.46 8.25 5.18
C LYS A 57 -3.69 7.42 4.85
N VAL A 58 -3.54 6.38 4.02
CA VAL A 58 -4.66 5.49 3.65
C VAL A 58 -5.12 4.69 4.87
N ARG A 59 -4.21 4.20 5.72
CA ARG A 59 -4.55 3.50 6.95
C ARG A 59 -5.31 4.39 7.94
N GLU A 60 -4.82 5.60 8.19
CA GLU A 60 -5.50 6.58 9.04
C GLU A 60 -6.90 6.88 8.51
N ALA A 61 -7.03 7.11 7.20
CA ALA A 61 -8.32 7.37 6.60
C ALA A 61 -9.27 6.17 6.69
N VAL A 62 -8.80 4.92 6.69
CA VAL A 62 -9.67 3.72 6.69
C VAL A 62 -10.04 3.24 8.10
N VAL A 63 -9.12 3.35 9.06
CA VAL A 63 -9.30 2.86 10.44
C VAL A 63 -9.84 3.96 11.37
N GLY A 64 -9.62 5.24 11.02
CA GLY A 64 -10.29 6.39 11.63
C GLY A 64 -11.66 6.65 11.03
#